data_AF-A0A933TW02-F1
#
_entry.id   AF-A0A933TW02-F1
#
_cell.length_a   1.000
_cell.length_b   1.000
_cell.length_c   1.000
_cell.angle_alpha   90.00
_cell.angle_beta   90.00
_cell.angle_gamma   90.00
#
_symmetry.space_group_name_H-M   'P 1'
#
loop_
_entity.id
_entity.type
_entity.pdbx_description
1 polymer ?
#
loop_
_entity_poly.entity_id
_entity_poly.type
_entity_poly.pdbx_seq_one_letter_code
_entity_poly.pdbx_strand_id
1 'polypeptide(L)'
;MKNLLIGVIGVIGVIGSIREYQNWKREETANYGQGWEQTKVLKESETLVGPYINEKQGFRIRYPKNWLVREDKTSTAFYLDNKSIQIKQISTNLNFPDYVDSLASGVIRDRDYVESWVILTFEGSQKALTQKSNKIYLITAATPAKNWNEYELTFKEVYKSLVIF
;
A
#
# COMPACT_ATOMS: atom_id res chain seq x y z
N MET A 1 10.99 -18.37 -51.96
CA MET A 1 11.79 -18.44 -50.71
C MET A 1 11.44 -17.35 -49.67
N LYS A 2 10.24 -16.74 -49.67
CA LYS A 2 9.78 -15.81 -48.62
C LYS A 2 8.87 -16.44 -47.55
N ASN A 3 8.23 -17.58 -47.87
CA ASN A 3 7.21 -18.19 -47.01
C ASN A 3 7.78 -19.18 -45.97
N LEU A 4 9.08 -19.50 -46.03
CA LEU A 4 9.74 -20.44 -45.09
C LEU A 4 10.31 -19.69 -43.87
N LEU A 5 10.66 -18.40 -44.01
CA LEU A 5 11.19 -17.57 -42.93
C LEU A 5 10.11 -17.17 -41.90
N ILE A 6 8.86 -17.00 -42.35
CA ILE A 6 7.74 -16.59 -41.48
C ILE A 6 7.33 -17.74 -40.55
N GLY A 7 7.40 -19.00 -41.02
CA GLY A 7 7.09 -20.18 -40.20
C GLY A 7 8.08 -20.42 -39.06
N VAL A 8 9.37 -20.13 -39.28
CA VAL A 8 10.42 -20.33 -38.26
C VAL A 8 10.34 -19.29 -37.14
N ILE A 9 9.99 -18.03 -37.46
CA ILE A 9 9.83 -16.96 -36.46
C ILE A 9 8.63 -17.24 -35.55
N GLY A 10 7.51 -17.73 -36.10
CA GLY A 10 6.32 -18.09 -35.33
C GLY A 10 6.58 -19.21 -34.32
N VAL A 11 7.37 -20.23 -34.70
CA VAL A 11 7.70 -21.36 -33.83
C VAL A 11 8.65 -20.95 -32.70
N ILE A 12 9.61 -20.06 -32.96
CA ILE A 12 10.52 -19.56 -31.92
C ILE A 12 9.77 -18.74 -30.87
N GLY A 13 8.80 -17.91 -31.29
CA GLY A 13 7.96 -17.14 -30.37
C GLY A 13 7.17 -18.02 -29.41
N VAL A 14 6.50 -19.05 -29.93
CA VAL A 14 5.71 -20.00 -29.12
C VAL A 14 6.59 -20.80 -28.14
N ILE A 15 7.78 -21.23 -28.57
CA ILE A 15 8.72 -21.94 -27.69
C ILE A 15 9.24 -21.04 -26.57
N GLY A 16 9.48 -19.76 -26.86
CA GLY A 16 9.82 -18.75 -25.85
C GLY A 16 8.73 -18.59 -24.80
N SER A 17 7.47 -18.41 -25.23
CA SER A 17 6.31 -18.27 -24.34
C SER A 17 6.11 -19.49 -23.45
N ILE A 18 6.30 -20.70 -23.99
CA ILE A 18 6.18 -21.94 -23.22
C ILE A 18 7.28 -22.03 -22.16
N ARG A 19 8.52 -21.63 -22.47
CA ARG A 19 9.61 -21.61 -21.49
C ARG A 19 9.38 -20.60 -20.39
N GLU A 20 8.90 -19.42 -20.75
CA GLU A 20 8.57 -18.36 -19.80
C GLU A 20 7.44 -18.79 -18.86
N TYR A 21 6.40 -19.44 -19.41
CA TYR A 21 5.33 -20.05 -18.61
C TYR A 21 5.83 -21.18 -17.70
N GLN A 22 6.76 -22.02 -18.18
CA GLN A 22 7.36 -23.08 -17.36
C GLN A 22 8.24 -22.52 -16.24
N ASN A 23 8.99 -21.46 -16.50
CA ASN A 23 9.79 -20.77 -15.50
C ASN A 23 8.91 -20.11 -14.44
N TRP A 24 7.91 -19.34 -14.87
CA TRP A 24 6.90 -18.76 -13.97
C TRP A 24 6.24 -19.84 -13.12
N LYS A 25 5.81 -20.96 -13.72
CA LYS A 25 5.16 -22.05 -12.98
C LYS A 25 6.11 -22.71 -11.97
N ARG A 26 7.41 -22.84 -12.28
CA ARG A 26 8.40 -23.37 -11.34
C ARG A 26 8.65 -22.41 -10.19
N GLU A 27 8.74 -21.11 -10.45
CA GLU A 27 8.86 -20.08 -9.43
C GLU A 27 7.61 -20.06 -8.53
N GLU A 28 6.42 -20.09 -9.13
CA GLU A 28 5.14 -20.16 -8.42
C GLU A 28 5.05 -21.43 -7.56
N THR A 29 5.47 -22.59 -8.09
CA THR A 29 5.43 -23.88 -7.37
C THR A 29 6.48 -23.94 -6.25
N ALA A 30 7.67 -23.38 -6.47
CA ALA A 30 8.70 -23.25 -5.45
C ALA A 30 8.26 -22.33 -4.29
N ASN A 31 7.48 -21.31 -4.61
CA ASN A 31 6.90 -20.37 -3.64
C ASN A 31 5.52 -20.82 -3.11
N TYR A 32 4.96 -21.92 -3.62
CA TYR A 32 3.62 -22.39 -3.29
C TYR A 32 3.59 -22.90 -1.84
N GLY A 33 2.77 -22.26 -1.00
CA GLY A 33 2.67 -22.56 0.43
C GLY A 33 3.69 -21.85 1.32
N GLN A 34 4.68 -21.13 0.76
CA GLN A 34 5.59 -20.28 1.54
C GLN A 34 5.07 -18.84 1.70
N GLY A 35 4.02 -18.48 0.96
CA GLY A 35 3.65 -17.08 0.72
C GLY A 35 4.74 -16.37 -0.08
N TRP A 36 4.48 -15.15 -0.56
CA TRP A 36 5.51 -14.32 -1.16
C TRP A 36 6.67 -14.18 -0.16
N GLU A 37 7.91 -13.87 -0.56
CA GLU A 37 9.01 -13.62 0.41
C GLU A 37 8.66 -12.57 1.51
N GLN A 38 7.55 -11.85 1.35
CA GLN A 38 6.87 -11.00 2.32
C GLN A 38 6.33 -11.72 3.57
N THR A 39 6.22 -13.06 3.58
CA THR A 39 5.99 -13.87 4.80
C THR A 39 7.26 -14.10 5.62
N LYS A 40 8.41 -13.52 5.23
CA LYS A 40 9.60 -13.37 6.11
C LYS A 40 9.21 -12.53 7.33
N VAL A 41 8.68 -13.22 8.35
CA VAL A 41 8.47 -12.78 9.73
C VAL A 41 8.09 -11.30 9.83
N LEU A 42 6.85 -10.96 9.49
CA LEU A 42 6.29 -9.67 9.88
C LEU A 42 6.48 -9.52 11.39
N LYS A 43 7.15 -8.43 11.81
CA LYS A 43 7.28 -8.16 13.24
C LYS A 43 5.91 -7.84 13.81
N GLU A 44 5.68 -8.23 15.06
CA GLU A 44 4.50 -7.82 15.80
C GLU A 44 4.34 -6.30 15.74
N SER A 45 3.09 -5.83 15.64
CA SER A 45 2.79 -4.40 15.59
C SER A 45 3.30 -3.69 16.85
N GLU A 46 3.84 -2.48 16.69
CA GLU A 46 4.18 -1.63 17.84
C GLU A 46 2.94 -1.33 18.68
N THR A 47 3.12 -1.18 20.00
CA THR A 47 2.03 -0.77 20.89
C THR A 47 1.50 0.61 20.51
N LEU A 48 0.22 0.65 20.15
CA LEU A 48 -0.48 1.90 19.85
C LEU A 48 -0.99 2.57 21.14
N VAL A 49 -0.91 3.89 21.20
CA VAL A 49 -1.46 4.77 22.25
C VAL A 49 -2.50 5.72 21.67
N GLY A 50 -3.29 6.34 22.55
CA GLY A 50 -4.35 7.27 22.18
C GLY A 50 -5.67 6.97 22.89
N PRO A 51 -6.80 7.52 22.40
CA PRO A 51 -6.96 8.15 21.09
C PRO A 51 -6.38 9.57 21.01
N TYR A 52 -5.73 9.90 19.90
CA TYR A 52 -5.55 11.28 19.47
C TYR A 52 -6.78 11.72 18.69
N ILE A 53 -7.30 12.92 18.98
CA ILE A 53 -8.52 13.45 18.37
C ILE A 53 -8.16 14.75 17.66
N ASN A 54 -8.43 14.82 16.35
CA ASN A 54 -8.38 16.06 15.59
C ASN A 54 -9.82 16.47 15.22
N GLU A 55 -10.38 17.41 15.99
CA GLU A 55 -11.75 17.89 15.78
C GLU A 55 -11.89 18.67 14.48
N LYS A 56 -10.86 19.40 14.05
CA LYS A 56 -10.90 20.20 12.80
C LYS A 56 -10.99 19.32 11.57
N GLN A 57 -10.28 18.20 11.58
CA GLN A 57 -10.24 17.24 10.47
C GLN A 57 -11.30 16.12 10.62
N GLY A 58 -11.98 16.04 11.78
CA GLY A 58 -13.07 15.11 12.03
C GLY A 58 -12.60 13.67 12.17
N PHE A 59 -11.52 13.40 12.89
CA PHE A 59 -11.08 12.04 13.13
C PHE A 59 -10.48 11.80 14.52
N ARG A 60 -10.46 10.53 14.91
CA ARG A 60 -9.67 10.01 16.04
C ARG A 60 -8.83 8.83 15.60
N ILE A 61 -7.61 8.71 16.11
CA ILE A 61 -6.66 7.66 15.72
C ILE A 61 -5.82 7.19 16.90
N ARG A 62 -5.39 5.93 16.89
CA ARG A 62 -4.29 5.45 17.73
C ARG A 62 -3.00 5.43 16.93
N TYR A 63 -1.89 5.77 17.57
CA TYR A 63 -0.59 5.91 16.93
C TYR A 63 0.49 5.27 17.79
N PRO A 64 1.68 4.92 17.26
CA PRO A 64 2.66 4.19 18.06
C PRO A 64 3.22 5.04 19.21
N LYS A 65 3.43 4.42 20.38
CA LYS A 65 3.72 5.09 21.67
C LYS A 65 4.78 6.19 21.65
N ASN A 66 5.82 6.02 20.83
CA ASN A 66 7.00 6.90 20.84
C ASN A 66 6.98 7.94 19.71
N TRP A 67 5.89 8.05 18.96
CA TRP A 67 5.81 8.95 17.82
C TRP A 67 5.38 10.35 18.26
N LEU A 68 6.02 11.36 17.67
CA LEU A 68 5.70 12.77 17.87
C LEU A 68 4.52 13.17 16.98
N VAL A 69 3.69 14.09 17.46
CA VAL A 69 2.52 14.59 16.72
C VAL A 69 2.76 16.03 16.28
N ARG A 70 2.49 16.33 15.01
CA ARG A 70 2.48 17.68 14.45
C ARG A 70 1.19 17.88 13.67
N GLU A 71 0.47 18.94 14.02
CA GLU A 71 -0.75 19.36 13.34
C GLU A 71 -0.48 20.62 12.53
N ASP A 72 -0.96 20.64 11.28
CA ASP A 72 -1.10 21.84 10.47
C ASP A 72 -2.57 22.06 10.12
N LYS A 73 -2.90 23.15 9.42
CA LYS A 73 -4.29 23.52 9.09
C LYS A 73 -5.03 22.46 8.25
N THR A 74 -4.30 21.60 7.56
CA THR A 74 -4.81 20.70 6.51
C THR A 74 -4.36 19.24 6.68
N SER A 75 -3.45 18.96 7.61
CA SER A 75 -2.84 17.66 7.81
C SER A 75 -2.42 17.45 9.26
N THR A 76 -2.51 16.20 9.70
CA THR A 76 -1.91 15.74 10.95
C THR A 76 -0.85 14.71 10.61
N ALA A 77 0.36 14.90 11.13
CA ALA A 77 1.47 13.98 10.96
C ALA A 77 1.92 13.40 12.31
N PHE A 78 2.08 12.09 12.34
CA PHE A 78 2.76 11.35 13.41
C PHE A 78 4.12 10.94 12.84
N TYR A 79 5.20 11.12 13.58
CA TYR A 79 6.54 10.79 13.06
C TYR A 79 7.51 10.34 14.14
N LEU A 80 8.46 9.51 13.74
CA LEU A 80 9.61 9.07 14.53
C LEU A 80 10.79 8.88 13.59
N ASP A 81 11.85 9.67 13.77
CA ASP A 81 13.03 9.69 12.91
C ASP A 81 12.67 9.86 11.40
N ASN A 82 12.87 8.81 10.61
CA ASN A 82 12.58 8.75 9.18
C ASN A 82 11.26 8.02 8.84
N LYS A 83 10.39 7.85 9.86
CA LYS A 83 9.09 7.19 9.75
C LYS A 83 7.99 8.22 9.95
N SER A 84 6.92 8.12 9.19
CA SER A 84 5.78 9.03 9.34
C SER A 84 4.46 8.42 8.92
N ILE A 85 3.38 8.94 9.49
CA ILE A 85 1.99 8.67 9.15
C ILE A 85 1.34 10.04 9.05
N GLN A 86 0.95 10.43 7.83
CA GLN A 86 0.32 11.71 7.57
C GLN A 86 -1.12 11.50 7.12
N ILE A 87 -2.05 12.19 7.76
CA ILE A 87 -3.47 12.15 7.45
C ILE A 87 -3.85 13.49 6.80
N LYS A 88 -4.45 13.42 5.61
CA LYS A 88 -4.96 14.58 4.87
C LYS A 88 -6.40 14.35 4.45
N GLN A 89 -7.19 15.41 4.54
CA GLN A 89 -8.46 15.48 3.83
C GLN A 89 -8.19 16.04 2.43
N ILE A 90 -8.66 15.36 1.40
CA ILE A 90 -8.46 15.73 0.01
C ILE A 90 -9.73 16.38 -0.55
N SER A 91 -9.56 17.52 -1.19
CA SER A 91 -10.57 18.16 -2.04
C SER A 91 -10.20 17.90 -3.50
N THR A 92 -11.01 17.14 -4.21
CA THR A 92 -10.81 16.81 -5.63
C THR A 92 -12.14 16.79 -6.37
N ASN A 93 -12.12 17.03 -7.68
CA ASN A 93 -13.28 16.92 -8.56
C ASN A 93 -13.47 15.50 -9.12
N LEU A 94 -12.50 14.61 -8.89
CA LEU A 94 -12.59 13.20 -9.27
C LEU A 94 -13.52 12.46 -8.30
N ASN A 95 -14.25 11.47 -8.82
CA ASN A 95 -14.91 10.50 -7.95
C ASN A 95 -13.85 9.63 -7.25
N PHE A 96 -14.25 8.91 -6.20
CA PHE A 96 -13.30 8.15 -5.38
C PHE A 96 -12.53 7.06 -6.16
N PRO A 97 -13.18 6.19 -6.97
CA PRO A 97 -12.46 5.23 -7.80
C PRO A 97 -11.43 5.88 -8.73
N ASP A 98 -11.81 6.94 -9.45
CA ASP A 98 -10.90 7.65 -10.37
C ASP A 98 -9.72 8.28 -9.62
N TYR A 99 -9.95 8.79 -8.42
CA TYR A 99 -8.89 9.32 -7.58
C TYR A 99 -7.92 8.24 -7.11
N VAL A 100 -8.44 7.08 -6.67
CA VAL A 100 -7.60 5.92 -6.31
C VAL A 100 -6.78 5.46 -7.51
N ASP A 101 -7.41 5.33 -8.68
CA ASP A 101 -6.76 4.89 -9.92
C ASP A 101 -5.65 5.87 -10.34
N SER A 102 -5.90 7.18 -10.21
CA SER A 102 -4.90 8.21 -10.50
C SER A 102 -3.64 8.10 -9.63
N LEU A 103 -3.77 7.55 -8.42
CA LEU A 103 -2.67 7.35 -7.49
C LEU A 103 -2.01 5.97 -7.64
N ALA A 104 -2.62 5.03 -8.36
CA ALA A 104 -2.16 3.65 -8.46
C ALA A 104 -0.98 3.46 -9.42
N SER A 105 -0.50 4.53 -10.08
CA SER A 105 0.71 4.46 -10.90
C SER A 105 1.95 4.19 -10.04
N GLY A 106 2.66 3.10 -10.31
CA GLY A 106 3.90 2.72 -9.61
C GLY A 106 3.71 1.92 -8.33
N VAL A 107 2.50 1.38 -8.09
CA VAL A 107 2.24 0.45 -6.98
C VAL A 107 3.01 -0.86 -7.23
N ILE A 108 3.66 -1.39 -6.19
CA ILE A 108 4.52 -2.59 -6.27
C ILE A 108 3.81 -3.89 -5.82
N ARG A 109 2.55 -3.78 -5.39
CA ARG A 109 1.70 -4.88 -4.95
C ARG A 109 0.28 -4.67 -5.50
N ASP A 110 -0.51 -5.73 -5.53
CA ASP A 110 -1.93 -5.59 -5.79
C ASP A 110 -2.60 -4.73 -4.71
N ARG A 111 -3.74 -4.13 -5.08
CA ARG A 111 -4.53 -3.33 -4.14
C ARG A 111 -4.97 -4.20 -2.98
N ASP A 112 -4.65 -3.75 -1.77
CA ASP A 112 -5.08 -4.39 -0.54
C ASP A 112 -6.27 -3.61 0.04
N TYR A 113 -7.05 -4.27 0.90
CA TYR A 113 -8.24 -3.70 1.51
C TYR A 113 -8.27 -4.00 3.00
N VAL A 114 -8.42 -2.96 3.80
CA VAL A 114 -8.60 -3.08 5.25
C VAL A 114 -9.88 -2.35 5.63
N GLU A 115 -10.92 -3.10 5.95
CA GLU A 115 -12.27 -2.55 6.20
C GLU A 115 -12.76 -1.71 5.00
N SER A 116 -12.91 -0.38 5.19
CA SER A 116 -13.32 0.58 4.16
C SER A 116 -12.16 1.31 3.48
N TRP A 117 -10.92 0.88 3.78
CA TRP A 117 -9.71 1.49 3.23
C TRP A 117 -9.22 0.73 2.00
N VAL A 118 -8.93 1.48 0.94
CA VAL A 118 -8.17 1.01 -0.21
C VAL A 118 -6.69 1.30 0.04
N ILE A 119 -5.85 0.27 -0.03
CA ILE A 119 -4.44 0.36 0.29
C ILE A 119 -3.60 0.21 -0.98
N LEU A 120 -2.78 1.22 -1.24
CA LEU A 120 -1.80 1.26 -2.32
C LEU A 120 -0.40 1.22 -1.72
N THR A 121 0.37 0.17 -2.03
CA THR A 121 1.73 -0.03 -1.50
C THR A 121 2.78 0.28 -2.56
N PHE A 122 3.72 1.17 -2.20
CA PHE A 122 4.85 1.59 -3.02
C PHE A 122 6.16 1.18 -2.32
N GLU A 123 7.28 1.31 -3.01
CA GLU A 123 8.58 1.12 -2.37
C GLU A 123 8.79 2.16 -1.25
N GLY A 124 8.80 1.71 0.01
CA GLY A 124 9.01 2.56 1.19
C GLY A 124 7.80 3.40 1.62
N SER A 125 6.63 3.24 1.02
CA SER A 125 5.43 3.95 1.48
C SER A 125 4.13 3.22 1.17
N GLN A 126 3.08 3.58 1.90
CA GLN A 126 1.73 3.07 1.67
C GLN A 126 0.74 4.22 1.81
N LYS A 127 -0.24 4.22 0.90
CA LYS A 127 -1.34 5.17 0.89
C LYS A 127 -2.61 4.39 1.17
N ALA A 128 -3.27 4.71 2.28
CA ALA A 128 -4.60 4.20 2.59
C ALA A 128 -5.64 5.30 2.31
N LEU A 129 -6.64 4.97 1.50
CA LEU A 129 -7.67 5.89 1.03
C LEU A 129 -9.05 5.41 1.45
N THR A 130 -9.90 6.33 1.89
CA THR A 130 -11.32 6.06 2.10
C THR A 130 -12.15 7.28 1.76
N GLN A 131 -13.45 7.09 1.51
CA GLN A 131 -14.41 8.16 1.30
C GLN A 131 -15.49 8.09 2.38
N LYS A 132 -15.73 9.21 3.07
CA LYS A 132 -16.82 9.34 4.04
C LYS A 132 -17.47 10.72 3.92
N SER A 133 -18.80 10.75 3.90
CA SER A 133 -19.57 12.01 3.83
C SER A 133 -19.12 12.94 2.69
N ASN A 134 -18.88 12.37 1.51
CA ASN A 134 -18.37 13.05 0.32
C ASN A 134 -16.97 13.69 0.46
N LYS A 135 -16.20 13.30 1.47
CA LYS A 135 -14.80 13.70 1.67
C LYS A 135 -13.89 12.50 1.47
N ILE A 136 -12.77 12.71 0.78
CA ILE A 136 -11.74 11.68 0.64
C ILE A 136 -10.69 11.92 1.72
N TYR A 137 -10.34 10.86 2.44
CA TYR A 137 -9.26 10.86 3.42
C TYR A 137 -8.11 10.02 2.89
N LEU A 138 -6.92 10.60 2.94
CA LEU A 138 -5.67 9.96 2.54
C LEU A 138 -4.75 9.87 3.74
N ILE A 139 -4.39 8.65 4.12
CA ILE A 139 -3.30 8.38 5.04
C ILE A 139 -2.09 7.98 4.22
N THR A 140 -0.95 8.64 4.43
CA THR A 140 0.33 8.25 3.86
C THR A 140 1.24 7.79 4.98
N ALA A 141 1.57 6.49 5.00
CA ALA A 141 2.61 5.94 5.85
C ALA A 141 3.91 5.83 5.04
N ALA A 142 5.04 6.26 5.61
CA ALA A 142 6.34 6.20 4.97
C ALA A 142 7.40 5.70 5.95
N THR A 143 8.30 4.85 5.48
CA THR A 143 9.44 4.29 6.21
C THR A 143 10.51 3.88 5.20
N PRO A 144 11.82 3.84 5.55
CA PRO A 144 12.82 3.28 4.65
C PRO A 144 12.42 1.89 4.16
N ALA A 145 12.58 1.60 2.87
CA ALA A 145 12.17 0.32 2.26
C ALA A 145 12.72 -0.91 3.01
N LYS A 146 13.97 -0.82 3.51
CA LYS A 146 14.60 -1.86 4.35
C LYS A 146 13.86 -2.19 5.65
N ASN A 147 13.07 -1.27 6.18
CA ASN A 147 12.31 -1.43 7.41
C ASN A 147 10.82 -1.72 7.15
N TRP A 148 10.41 -1.88 5.89
CA TRP A 148 8.99 -1.99 5.53
C TRP A 148 8.27 -3.12 6.27
N ASN A 149 8.85 -4.32 6.24
CA ASN A 149 8.28 -5.52 6.87
C ASN A 149 8.17 -5.41 8.40
N GLU A 150 8.93 -4.50 9.04
CA GLU A 150 8.84 -4.26 10.48
C GLU A 150 7.62 -3.41 10.85
N TYR A 151 7.17 -2.55 9.93
CA TYR A 151 6.17 -1.53 10.19
C TYR A 151 4.84 -1.77 9.50
N GLU A 152 4.77 -2.70 8.54
CA GLU A 152 3.57 -2.97 7.78
C GLU A 152 2.37 -3.30 8.68
N LEU A 153 2.53 -4.20 9.67
CA LEU A 153 1.45 -4.54 10.60
C LEU A 153 1.07 -3.34 11.49
N THR A 154 2.06 -2.59 11.97
CA THR A 154 1.82 -1.35 12.73
C THR A 154 0.97 -0.38 11.93
N PHE A 155 1.26 -0.17 10.64
CA PHE A 155 0.46 0.71 9.78
C PHE A 155 -0.96 0.19 9.57
N LYS A 156 -1.14 -1.11 9.33
CA LYS A 156 -2.48 -1.71 9.23
C LYS A 156 -3.30 -1.52 10.50
N GLU A 157 -2.70 -1.71 11.68
CA GLU A 157 -3.39 -1.48 12.96
C GLU A 157 -3.72 0.01 13.19
N VAL A 158 -2.84 0.91 12.76
CA VAL A 158 -3.13 2.36 12.79
C VAL A 158 -4.35 2.67 11.91
N TYR A 159 -4.43 2.10 10.70
CA TYR A 159 -5.56 2.31 9.79
C TYR A 159 -6.88 1.81 10.38
N LYS A 160 -6.90 0.62 10.99
CA LYS A 160 -8.07 0.07 11.69
C LYS A 160 -8.50 0.94 12.88
N SER A 161 -7.56 1.60 13.53
CA SER A 161 -7.85 2.47 14.68
C SER A 161 -8.46 3.82 14.28
N LEU A 162 -8.33 4.22 13.01
CA LEU A 162 -8.79 5.52 12.52
C LEU A 162 -10.31 5.51 12.36
N VAL A 163 -10.97 6.37 13.14
CA VAL A 163 -12.40 6.61 13.05
C VAL A 163 -12.61 8.05 12.60
N ILE A 164 -13.24 8.22 11.45
CA ILE A 164 -13.67 9.50 10.90
C ILE A 164 -15.10 9.77 11.37
N PHE A 165 -15.44 11.00 11.75
CA PHE A 165 -16.79 11.40 12.18
C PHE A 165 -17.26 12.66 11.48
#